data_AF-A0A972BBY9-F1
#
_entry.id   AF-A0A972BBY9-F1
#
_cell.length_a   1.000
_cell.length_b   1.000
_cell.length_c   1.000
_cell.angle_alpha   90.00
_cell.angle_beta   90.00
_cell.angle_gamma   90.00
#
_symmetry.space_group_name_H-M   'P 1'
#
loop_
_entity.id
_entity.type
_entity.pdbx_description
1 polymer ?
#
loop_
_entity_poly.entity_id
_entity_poly.type
_entity_poly.pdbx_seq_one_letter_code
_entity_poly.pdbx_strand_id
1 'polypeptide(L)'
;EYNRHNGNSELDERDMREYYLTPYKALIEKDNLPSIMTAYNAVNGVPVSASIFLVDSVARKTYGMNGYVTGDCGAISDIFQGHHFLKDGVEATAAGLKAGVDSDCGGEYQSNALEAIQLGLITMTDIDRALINMMTIRMRLGEFDPPAIVPYSRIRQDIINDPAHNDLALEIATKSPVLLKNEPVASTGTKALPLQSGKIRKIAVLGPQADRVELGDYSGPVEADLSISHLQGLRNYIEQHNLPIELFHGEGGNTSRRTDFFTLRSFTTCSSNGDRKEYNAIDFDAVAPGIIAAERFGNPTLQGIKDGDWTAYHNIDLTHLDSLILQLSVAQSGGTIEVRVGAATGNIIASQRVESAEGARSFGRGVTLPVKVNRLGIAGAQDLYFVYREPQTETVDRETLEMVASADVALIFVGTDQNTGREESDRYSLTLPGNQMELIRSVAAVNPNTIVVMQTMGMVEVEEIKQHPQIPGLIYTGYNGQAQGSAMAKILFGEVNPSGKSSVTWYKSVEDLPDFGDYALRGDGVKNGRTYWYFDKEVSYEFG
;
A
#
# COMPACT_ATOMS: atom_id res chain seq x y z
N GLU A 1 1.42 5.88 1.67
CA GLU A 1 0.91 7.24 1.58
C GLU A 1 1.86 8.18 0.90
N TYR A 2 1.34 8.80 -0.14
CA TYR A 2 1.76 10.09 -0.66
C TYR A 2 1.41 11.15 0.40
N ASN A 3 2.42 11.93 0.81
CA ASN A 3 2.32 13.23 1.49
C ASN A 3 1.38 13.42 2.71
N ARG A 4 0.98 12.39 3.46
CA ARG A 4 -0.03 12.52 4.55
C ARG A 4 0.20 13.65 5.57
N HIS A 5 1.46 13.94 5.93
CA HIS A 5 1.82 14.92 6.97
C HIS A 5 1.85 16.38 6.49
N ASN A 6 1.80 16.62 5.18
CA ASN A 6 1.91 17.95 4.58
C ASN A 6 1.00 18.15 3.35
N GLY A 7 0.23 17.12 2.99
CA GLY A 7 -0.66 17.11 1.85
C GLY A 7 -1.97 17.84 2.14
N ASN A 8 -2.55 18.38 1.08
CA ASN A 8 -3.86 19.04 1.11
C ASN A 8 -4.81 18.29 0.17
N SER A 9 -5.93 17.80 0.73
CA SER A 9 -7.03 17.23 -0.05
C SER A 9 -7.98 18.35 -0.44
N GLU A 10 -8.01 18.68 -1.72
CA GLU A 10 -8.92 19.68 -2.28
C GLU A 10 -10.17 19.01 -2.84
N LEU A 11 -11.33 19.40 -2.29
CA LEU A 11 -12.61 18.88 -2.73
C LEU A 11 -13.75 19.87 -2.46
N ASP A 12 -14.77 19.84 -3.32
CA ASP A 12 -15.94 20.69 -3.15
C ASP A 12 -16.84 20.20 -1.99
N GLU A 13 -17.72 21.08 -1.50
CA GLU A 13 -18.61 20.74 -0.37
C GLU A 13 -19.54 19.57 -0.71
N ARG A 14 -19.89 19.38 -1.99
CA ARG A 14 -20.80 18.32 -2.40
C ARG A 14 -20.12 16.96 -2.26
N ASP A 15 -18.91 16.79 -2.78
CA ASP A 15 -18.13 15.56 -2.64
C ASP A 15 -17.81 15.28 -1.17
N MET A 16 -17.51 16.34 -0.40
CA MET A 16 -17.29 16.24 1.03
C MET A 16 -18.51 15.62 1.74
N ARG A 17 -19.70 16.13 1.46
CA ARG A 17 -20.95 15.77 2.16
C ARG A 17 -21.57 14.48 1.65
N GLU A 18 -21.53 14.22 0.35
CA GLU A 18 -22.20 13.08 -0.28
C GLU A 18 -21.37 11.79 -0.20
N TYR A 19 -20.03 11.89 -0.11
CA TYR A 19 -19.15 10.73 -0.16
C TYR A 19 -18.25 10.63 1.08
N TYR A 20 -17.31 11.56 1.27
CA TYR A 20 -16.26 11.41 2.29
C TYR A 20 -16.78 11.46 3.73
N LEU A 21 -17.75 12.33 4.01
CA LEU A 21 -18.36 12.44 5.35
C LEU A 21 -19.57 11.52 5.56
N THR A 22 -20.06 10.84 4.53
CA THR A 22 -21.26 10.00 4.63
C THR A 22 -21.10 8.85 5.64
N PRO A 23 -19.97 8.11 5.69
CA PRO A 23 -19.76 7.08 6.71
C PRO A 23 -19.78 7.66 8.14
N TYR A 24 -19.09 8.78 8.37
CA TYR A 24 -19.07 9.45 9.68
C TYR A 24 -20.46 9.93 10.09
N LYS A 25 -21.21 10.55 9.18
CA LYS A 25 -22.59 10.97 9.44
C LYS A 25 -23.43 9.79 9.89
N ALA A 26 -23.39 8.67 9.16
CA ALA A 26 -24.18 7.49 9.48
C ALA A 26 -23.81 6.92 10.86
N LEU A 27 -22.52 6.72 11.14
CA LEU A 27 -22.05 6.17 12.42
C LEU A 27 -22.35 7.08 13.61
N ILE A 28 -22.23 8.40 13.43
CA ILE A 28 -22.51 9.36 14.50
C ILE A 28 -24.02 9.42 14.76
N GLU A 29 -24.85 9.64 13.73
CA GLU A 29 -26.29 9.86 13.89
C GLU A 29 -27.06 8.59 14.27
N LYS A 30 -26.64 7.43 13.75
CA LYS A 30 -27.39 6.17 13.92
C LYS A 30 -26.80 5.26 14.98
N ASP A 31 -25.47 5.20 15.08
CA ASP A 31 -24.77 4.25 15.95
C ASP A 31 -24.16 4.92 17.20
N ASN A 32 -24.37 6.23 17.38
CA ASN A 32 -23.86 7.02 18.51
C ASN A 32 -22.34 6.89 18.70
N LEU A 33 -21.59 6.93 17.59
CA LEU A 33 -20.13 6.80 17.60
C LEU A 33 -19.48 7.76 18.64
N PRO A 34 -18.79 7.23 19.68
CA PRO A 34 -18.32 8.04 20.80
C PRO A 34 -16.96 8.69 20.56
N SER A 35 -16.24 8.31 19.51
CA SER A 35 -14.94 8.88 19.21
C SER A 35 -14.62 8.83 17.72
N ILE A 36 -13.91 9.86 17.25
CA ILE A 36 -13.25 9.90 15.95
C ILE A 36 -11.80 10.31 16.13
N MET A 37 -10.98 10.05 15.11
CA MET A 37 -9.59 10.48 15.02
C MET A 37 -9.45 11.49 13.88
N THR A 38 -8.78 12.62 14.10
CA THR A 38 -8.48 13.56 13.02
C THR A 38 -7.35 13.03 12.16
N ALA A 39 -7.47 13.16 10.83
CA ALA A 39 -6.44 12.73 9.90
C ALA A 39 -5.19 13.65 9.93
N TYR A 40 -4.08 13.15 9.40
CA TYR A 40 -2.83 13.89 9.24
C TYR A 40 -2.93 15.07 8.26
N ASN A 41 -3.64 14.90 7.14
CA ASN A 41 -3.64 15.86 6.04
C ASN A 41 -4.44 17.13 6.33
N ALA A 42 -4.28 18.13 5.48
CA ALA A 42 -5.18 19.27 5.39
C ALA A 42 -6.35 18.95 4.46
N VAL A 43 -7.50 19.59 4.71
CA VAL A 43 -8.65 19.59 3.81
C VAL A 43 -8.98 21.03 3.48
N ASN A 44 -8.97 21.36 2.18
CA ASN A 44 -9.21 22.72 1.68
C ASN A 44 -8.35 23.78 2.40
N GLY A 45 -7.07 23.46 2.63
CA GLY A 45 -6.05 24.37 3.18
C GLY A 45 -5.99 24.45 4.71
N VAL A 46 -6.80 23.67 5.44
CA VAL A 46 -6.77 23.66 6.91
C VAL A 46 -6.42 22.25 7.41
N PRO A 47 -5.34 22.07 8.21
CA PRO A 47 -5.04 20.80 8.87
C PRO A 47 -6.28 20.29 9.63
N VAL A 48 -6.65 19.02 9.46
CA VAL A 48 -7.91 18.50 10.05
C VAL A 48 -7.90 18.67 11.57
N SER A 49 -6.76 18.45 12.22
CA SER A 49 -6.58 18.66 13.66
C SER A 49 -6.76 20.12 14.13
N ALA A 50 -6.69 21.11 13.24
CA ALA A 50 -6.97 22.52 13.51
C ALA A 50 -8.34 22.98 12.99
N SER A 51 -9.12 22.10 12.37
CA SER A 51 -10.35 22.46 11.64
C SER A 51 -11.58 22.53 12.55
N ILE A 52 -11.92 23.74 13.01
CA ILE A 52 -13.20 24.02 13.72
C ILE A 52 -14.41 23.59 12.87
N PHE A 53 -14.31 23.70 11.54
CA PHE A 53 -15.38 23.30 10.65
C PHE A 53 -15.64 21.79 10.72
N LEU A 54 -14.62 20.96 10.49
CA LEU A 54 -14.80 19.51 10.45
C LEU A 54 -15.04 18.92 11.85
N VAL A 55 -14.23 19.33 12.83
CA VAL A 55 -14.20 18.71 14.16
C VAL A 55 -15.38 19.16 15.03
N ASP A 56 -15.68 20.46 15.06
CA ASP A 56 -16.74 21.00 15.92
C ASP A 56 -18.05 21.22 15.14
N SER A 57 -18.01 21.99 14.05
CA SER A 57 -19.23 22.37 13.34
C SER A 57 -19.91 21.17 12.69
N VAL A 58 -19.16 20.30 12.03
CA VAL A 58 -19.70 19.12 11.35
C VAL A 58 -19.90 17.96 12.33
N ALA A 59 -18.84 17.40 12.90
CA ALA A 59 -18.98 16.18 13.70
C ALA A 59 -19.86 16.37 14.94
N ARG A 60 -19.65 17.44 15.72
CA ARG A 60 -20.40 17.68 16.97
C ARG A 60 -21.72 18.38 16.75
N LYS A 61 -21.71 19.58 16.15
CA LYS A 61 -22.90 20.43 16.08
C LYS A 61 -23.90 19.97 15.02
N THR A 62 -23.42 19.45 13.89
CA THR A 62 -24.30 19.02 12.79
C THR A 62 -24.71 17.55 12.96
N TYR A 63 -23.76 16.64 13.14
CA TYR A 63 -24.06 15.21 13.24
C TYR A 63 -24.36 14.74 14.67
N GLY A 64 -24.04 15.53 15.70
CA GLY A 64 -24.42 15.24 17.08
C GLY A 64 -23.43 14.36 17.84
N MET A 65 -22.17 14.28 17.43
CA MET A 65 -21.18 13.44 18.09
C MET A 65 -21.00 13.80 19.57
N ASN A 66 -21.16 12.79 20.43
CA ASN A 66 -21.17 12.95 21.88
C ASN A 66 -20.11 12.05 22.54
N GLY A 67 -18.87 12.51 22.47
CA GLY A 67 -17.71 11.92 23.12
C GLY A 67 -16.45 12.70 22.78
N TYR A 68 -15.33 12.04 22.52
CA TYR A 68 -14.05 12.71 22.35
C TYR A 68 -13.49 12.63 20.93
N VAL A 69 -12.54 13.50 20.61
CA VAL A 69 -11.76 13.48 19.38
C VAL A 69 -10.30 13.33 19.74
N THR A 70 -9.62 12.36 19.15
CA THR A 70 -8.16 12.26 19.27
C THR A 70 -7.49 12.76 18.00
N GLY A 71 -6.34 13.42 18.15
CA GLY A 71 -5.41 13.59 17.05
C GLY A 71 -4.81 12.24 16.67
N ASP A 72 -4.56 12.03 15.37
CA ASP A 72 -3.62 10.99 14.96
C ASP A 72 -2.23 11.27 15.57
N CYS A 73 -1.38 10.24 15.62
CA CYS A 73 -0.09 10.29 16.29
C CYS A 73 0.88 11.21 15.55
N GLY A 74 1.01 12.45 16.04
CA GLY A 74 1.79 13.52 15.43
C GLY A 74 0.96 14.58 14.69
N ALA A 75 -0.36 14.40 14.56
CA ALA A 75 -1.19 15.31 13.77
C ALA A 75 -1.33 16.72 14.38
N ILE A 76 -1.06 16.91 15.68
CA ILE A 76 -0.94 18.24 16.28
C ILE A 76 0.40 18.88 15.89
N SER A 77 1.50 18.12 15.92
CA SER A 77 2.82 18.57 15.48
C SER A 77 2.81 18.97 14.00
N ASP A 78 2.10 18.19 13.17
CA ASP A 78 2.01 18.46 11.73
C ASP A 78 1.37 19.81 11.41
N ILE A 79 0.55 20.38 12.31
CA ILE A 79 -0.01 21.74 12.12
C ILE A 79 1.11 22.76 11.87
N PHE A 80 2.25 22.67 12.55
CA PHE A 80 3.36 23.63 12.39
C PHE A 80 4.59 23.06 11.68
N GLN A 81 4.88 21.75 11.85
CA GLN A 81 6.06 21.12 11.26
C GLN A 81 5.84 20.67 9.82
N GLY A 82 4.69 20.08 9.52
CA GLY A 82 4.38 19.51 8.20
C GLY A 82 3.65 20.51 7.30
N HIS A 83 2.53 21.05 7.79
CA HIS A 83 1.67 21.98 7.05
C HIS A 83 2.13 23.43 7.12
N HIS A 84 3.03 23.77 8.04
CA HIS A 84 3.47 25.15 8.31
C HIS A 84 2.30 26.14 8.48
N PHE A 85 1.17 25.64 8.98
CA PHE A 85 -0.06 26.41 9.13
C PHE A 85 0.02 27.39 10.29
N LEU A 86 0.75 27.02 11.35
CA LEU A 86 1.05 27.86 12.51
C LEU A 86 2.55 27.87 12.80
N LYS A 87 2.98 28.80 13.66
CA LYS A 87 4.41 29.07 13.85
C LYS A 87 5.16 28.00 14.66
N ASP A 88 4.50 27.40 15.65
CA ASP A 88 5.12 26.52 16.64
C ASP A 88 4.10 25.58 17.33
N GLY A 89 4.62 24.69 18.17
CA GLY A 89 3.82 23.73 18.95
C GLY A 89 2.87 24.37 19.96
N VAL A 90 3.15 25.59 20.43
CA VAL A 90 2.29 26.32 21.37
C VAL A 90 1.02 26.81 20.67
N GLU A 91 1.17 27.43 19.49
CA GLU A 91 0.02 27.81 18.67
C GLU A 91 -0.74 26.59 18.13
N ALA A 92 -0.03 25.52 17.73
CA ALA A 92 -0.65 24.27 17.29
C ALA A 92 -1.49 23.61 18.39
N THR A 93 -0.96 23.54 19.62
CA THR A 93 -1.69 23.04 20.79
C THR A 93 -2.95 23.87 21.06
N ALA A 94 -2.84 25.19 20.99
CA ALA A 94 -3.97 26.08 21.17
C ALA A 94 -5.05 25.87 20.10
N ALA A 95 -4.65 25.73 18.83
CA ALA A 95 -5.56 25.51 17.71
C ALA A 95 -6.27 24.15 17.80
N GLY A 96 -5.53 23.08 18.09
CA GLY A 96 -6.10 21.73 18.23
C GLY A 96 -7.13 21.65 19.35
N LEU A 97 -6.76 22.17 20.53
CA LEU A 97 -7.70 22.24 21.66
C LEU A 97 -8.91 23.06 21.28
N LYS A 98 -8.77 24.27 20.72
CA LYS A 98 -9.92 25.11 20.30
C LYS A 98 -10.81 24.42 19.26
N ALA A 99 -10.23 23.75 18.25
CA ALA A 99 -10.96 22.99 17.24
C ALA A 99 -11.81 21.87 17.85
N GLY A 100 -11.45 21.38 19.03
CA GLY A 100 -12.17 20.33 19.75
C GLY A 100 -11.53 18.95 19.62
N VAL A 101 -10.22 18.92 19.32
CA VAL A 101 -9.37 17.73 19.50
C VAL A 101 -9.04 17.66 20.99
N ASP A 102 -9.54 16.61 21.65
CA ASP A 102 -9.52 16.48 23.11
C ASP A 102 -8.28 15.74 23.62
N SER A 103 -7.64 14.92 22.78
CA SER A 103 -6.41 14.21 23.10
C SER A 103 -5.39 14.24 21.97
N ASP A 104 -4.12 14.21 22.34
CA ASP A 104 -2.98 14.19 21.43
C ASP A 104 -2.13 12.94 21.67
N CYS A 105 -1.83 12.22 20.59
CA CYS A 105 -0.95 11.05 20.60
C CYS A 105 0.56 11.40 20.43
N GLY A 106 0.90 12.64 20.06
CA GLY A 106 2.27 13.11 19.76
C GLY A 106 3.06 13.78 20.91
N GLY A 107 2.38 14.27 21.95
CA GLY A 107 3.03 14.86 23.14
C GLY A 107 3.07 16.40 23.18
N GLU A 108 2.49 17.06 22.20
CA GLU A 108 2.40 18.52 22.09
C GLU A 108 1.55 19.10 23.21
N TYR A 109 0.45 18.46 23.59
CA TYR A 109 -0.41 18.98 24.67
C TYR A 109 0.31 18.96 26.03
N GLN A 110 1.05 17.88 26.32
CA GLN A 110 1.85 17.73 27.53
C GLN A 110 2.98 18.76 27.59
N SER A 111 3.54 19.11 26.43
CA SER A 111 4.69 20.01 26.34
C SER A 111 4.28 21.49 26.35
N ASN A 112 3.16 21.85 25.73
CA ASN A 112 2.88 23.25 25.39
C ASN A 112 1.60 23.83 26.00
N ALA A 113 0.67 23.02 26.54
CA ALA A 113 -0.64 23.54 26.97
C ALA A 113 -0.54 24.60 28.09
N LEU A 114 0.39 24.44 29.03
CA LEU A 114 0.59 25.42 30.11
C LEU A 114 1.09 26.77 29.59
N GLU A 115 1.99 26.77 28.62
CA GLU A 115 2.48 27.98 27.98
C GLU A 115 1.37 28.65 27.15
N ALA A 116 0.58 27.86 26.41
CA ALA A 116 -0.56 28.36 25.65
C ALA A 116 -1.60 29.07 26.56
N ILE A 117 -1.82 28.58 27.79
CA ILE A 117 -2.64 29.27 28.80
C ILE A 117 -1.98 30.57 29.26
N GLN A 118 -0.68 30.55 29.58
CA GLN A 118 0.05 31.74 30.05
C GLN A 118 0.05 32.87 29.01
N LEU A 119 0.13 32.52 27.73
CA LEU A 119 0.03 33.46 26.61
C LEU A 119 -1.41 33.87 26.26
N GLY A 120 -2.42 33.29 26.93
CA GLY A 120 -3.83 33.57 26.69
C GLY A 120 -4.36 33.01 25.36
N LEU A 121 -3.64 32.06 24.75
CA LEU A 121 -4.05 31.41 23.50
C LEU A 121 -5.17 30.40 23.72
N ILE A 122 -5.28 29.83 24.92
CA ILE A 122 -6.38 28.98 25.38
C ILE A 122 -6.73 29.32 26.84
N THR A 123 -7.88 28.84 27.27
CA THR A 123 -8.41 29.02 28.63
C THR A 123 -8.53 27.69 29.35
N MET A 124 -8.69 27.71 30.67
CA MET A 124 -9.04 26.50 31.42
C MET A 124 -10.36 25.87 30.95
N THR A 125 -11.30 26.65 30.41
CA THR A 125 -12.53 26.13 29.81
C THR A 125 -12.25 25.23 28.61
N ASP A 126 -11.23 25.53 27.80
CA ASP A 126 -10.86 24.69 26.66
C ASP A 126 -10.32 23.33 27.13
N ILE A 127 -9.52 23.34 28.21
CA ILE A 127 -9.00 22.13 28.87
C ILE A 127 -10.14 21.33 29.51
N ASP A 128 -11.03 22.00 30.25
CA ASP A 128 -12.16 21.37 30.93
C ASP A 128 -13.07 20.66 29.94
N ARG A 129 -13.34 21.26 28.77
CA ARG A 129 -14.12 20.60 27.71
C ARG A 129 -13.45 19.29 27.26
N ALA A 130 -12.15 19.32 26.97
CA ALA A 130 -11.42 18.13 26.54
C ALA A 130 -11.45 17.02 27.61
N LEU A 131 -11.24 17.40 28.87
CA LEU A 131 -11.32 16.48 30.01
C LEU A 131 -12.72 15.92 30.19
N ILE A 132 -13.77 16.74 30.11
CA ILE A 132 -15.17 16.30 30.23
C ILE A 132 -15.49 15.27 29.13
N ASN A 133 -15.12 15.54 27.88
CA ASN A 133 -15.36 14.63 26.76
C ASN A 133 -14.68 13.27 26.96
N MET A 134 -13.39 13.27 27.28
CA MET A 134 -12.60 12.05 27.45
C MET A 134 -13.01 11.28 28.71
N MET A 135 -13.15 11.95 29.86
CA MET A 135 -13.55 11.30 31.12
C MET A 135 -14.97 10.76 31.06
N THR A 136 -15.87 11.41 30.32
CA THR A 136 -17.22 10.87 30.09
C THR A 136 -17.17 9.51 29.42
N ILE A 137 -16.32 9.30 28.40
CA ILE A 137 -16.19 7.99 27.76
C ILE A 137 -15.56 6.96 28.70
N ARG A 138 -14.52 7.33 29.45
CA ARG A 138 -13.91 6.45 30.47
C ARG A 138 -14.92 6.00 31.54
N MET A 139 -15.79 6.92 31.98
CA MET A 139 -16.91 6.60 32.88
C MET A 139 -17.94 5.68 32.22
N ARG A 140 -18.34 5.93 30.96
CA ARG A 140 -19.27 5.05 30.22
C ARG A 140 -18.74 3.62 30.04
N LEU A 141 -17.41 3.46 29.91
CA LEU A 141 -16.74 2.16 29.84
C LEU A 141 -16.64 1.45 31.20
N GLY A 142 -17.07 2.11 32.29
CA GLY A 142 -17.04 1.56 33.64
C GLY A 142 -15.66 1.57 34.30
N GLU A 143 -14.71 2.35 33.80
CA GLU A 143 -13.33 2.35 34.31
C GLU A 143 -13.23 2.69 35.81
N PHE A 144 -14.18 3.48 36.31
CA PHE A 144 -14.24 3.91 37.71
C PHE A 144 -15.30 3.14 38.54
N ASP A 145 -16.02 2.22 37.91
CA ASP A 145 -17.06 1.44 38.56
C ASP A 145 -16.48 0.18 39.26
N PRO A 146 -17.16 -0.37 40.28
CA PRO A 146 -16.75 -1.65 40.86
C PRO A 146 -16.67 -2.75 39.78
N PRO A 147 -15.57 -3.53 39.70
CA PRO A 147 -15.41 -4.54 38.64
C PRO A 147 -16.59 -5.51 38.54
N ALA A 148 -17.24 -5.82 39.67
CA ALA A 148 -18.41 -6.69 39.71
C ALA A 148 -19.57 -6.28 38.79
N ILE A 149 -19.71 -4.98 38.44
CA ILE A 149 -20.79 -4.48 37.58
C ILE A 149 -20.32 -4.11 36.17
N VAL A 150 -19.00 -4.18 35.89
CA VAL A 150 -18.41 -3.83 34.59
C VAL A 150 -18.28 -5.09 33.74
N PRO A 151 -19.03 -5.23 32.61
CA PRO A 151 -19.03 -6.46 31.81
C PRO A 151 -17.63 -6.86 31.31
N TYR A 152 -16.82 -5.88 30.90
CA TYR A 152 -15.51 -6.08 30.30
C TYR A 152 -14.44 -6.51 31.32
N SER A 153 -14.63 -6.22 32.61
CA SER A 153 -13.67 -6.59 33.67
C SER A 153 -13.56 -8.11 33.90
N ARG A 154 -14.53 -8.87 33.38
CA ARG A 154 -14.59 -10.33 33.50
C ARG A 154 -13.97 -11.05 32.31
N ILE A 155 -13.57 -10.31 31.27
CA ILE A 155 -12.89 -10.89 30.12
C ILE A 155 -11.52 -11.37 30.59
N ARG A 156 -11.26 -12.66 30.37
CA ARG A 156 -10.03 -13.33 30.74
C ARG A 156 -9.17 -13.56 29.51
N GLN A 157 -7.87 -13.71 29.72
CA GLN A 157 -6.90 -13.90 28.65
C GLN A 157 -7.09 -15.23 27.89
N ASP A 158 -7.74 -16.23 28.48
CA ASP A 158 -8.04 -17.51 27.82
C ASP A 158 -9.09 -17.41 26.71
N ILE A 159 -9.72 -16.25 26.52
CA ILE A 159 -10.57 -15.99 25.34
C ILE A 159 -9.75 -15.73 24.06
N ILE A 160 -8.44 -15.45 24.21
CA ILE A 160 -7.53 -15.34 23.06
C ILE A 160 -7.46 -16.73 22.42
N ASN A 161 -7.71 -16.79 21.11
CA ASN A 161 -7.81 -18.03 20.34
C ASN A 161 -8.90 -19.00 20.82
N ASP A 162 -9.96 -18.51 21.47
CA ASP A 162 -11.16 -19.31 21.74
C ASP A 162 -11.64 -19.98 20.43
N PRO A 163 -12.00 -21.28 20.45
CA PRO A 163 -12.44 -21.99 19.26
C PRO A 163 -13.54 -21.25 18.47
N ALA A 164 -14.46 -20.57 19.15
CA ALA A 164 -15.52 -19.81 18.48
C ALA A 164 -14.97 -18.59 17.69
N HIS A 165 -13.87 -17.98 18.14
CA HIS A 165 -13.21 -16.91 17.41
C HIS A 165 -12.47 -17.45 16.18
N ASN A 166 -11.85 -18.62 16.29
CA ASN A 166 -11.18 -19.28 15.16
C ASN A 166 -12.20 -19.74 14.11
N ASP A 167 -13.34 -20.28 14.55
CA ASP A 167 -14.46 -20.65 13.69
C ASP A 167 -15.05 -19.44 12.96
N LEU A 168 -15.21 -18.31 13.67
CA LEU A 168 -15.65 -17.05 13.06
C LEU A 168 -14.63 -16.53 12.03
N ALA A 169 -13.33 -16.60 12.33
CA ALA A 169 -12.29 -16.20 11.39
C ALA A 169 -12.34 -17.04 10.10
N LEU A 170 -12.55 -18.35 10.22
CA LEU A 170 -12.75 -19.24 9.08
C LEU A 170 -14.06 -18.91 8.33
N GLU A 171 -15.16 -18.66 9.04
CA GLU A 171 -16.43 -18.29 8.42
C GLU A 171 -16.28 -17.03 7.57
N ILE A 172 -15.70 -15.96 8.12
CA ILE A 172 -15.45 -14.72 7.38
C ILE A 172 -14.52 -14.98 6.18
N ALA A 173 -13.46 -15.75 6.37
CA ALA A 173 -12.50 -16.07 5.32
C ALA A 173 -13.12 -16.87 4.15
N THR A 174 -14.23 -17.58 4.38
CA THR A 174 -14.97 -18.28 3.32
C THR A 174 -15.99 -17.40 2.59
N LYS A 175 -16.41 -16.27 3.20
CA LYS A 175 -17.45 -15.38 2.67
C LYS A 175 -16.90 -14.17 1.93
N SER A 176 -15.68 -13.73 2.25
CA SER A 176 -15.01 -12.58 1.66
C SER A 176 -14.47 -12.78 0.22
N PRO A 177 -14.06 -13.98 -0.24
CA PRO A 177 -13.46 -14.11 -1.57
C PRO A 177 -14.45 -13.83 -2.70
N VAL A 178 -13.96 -13.12 -3.73
CA VAL A 178 -14.68 -12.72 -4.93
C VAL A 178 -14.24 -13.61 -6.09
N LEU A 179 -15.18 -14.32 -6.70
CA LEU A 179 -14.94 -15.08 -7.92
C LEU A 179 -15.03 -14.15 -9.13
N LEU A 180 -13.89 -13.74 -9.66
CA LEU A 180 -13.79 -12.78 -10.77
C LEU A 180 -13.95 -13.45 -12.13
N LYS A 181 -13.42 -14.67 -12.29
CA LYS A 181 -13.52 -15.44 -13.55
C LYS A 181 -13.76 -16.92 -13.24
N ASN A 182 -14.68 -17.54 -13.97
CA ASN A 182 -14.88 -18.99 -13.99
C ASN A 182 -15.41 -19.42 -15.35
N GLU A 183 -14.52 -19.71 -16.27
CA GLU A 183 -14.79 -20.14 -17.64
C GLU A 183 -14.60 -21.66 -17.81
N PRO A 184 -15.12 -22.24 -18.90
CA PRO A 184 -14.77 -23.61 -19.27
C PRO A 184 -13.28 -23.74 -19.57
N VAL A 185 -12.66 -24.80 -19.04
CA VAL A 185 -11.29 -25.18 -19.41
C VAL A 185 -11.28 -25.66 -20.86
N ALA A 186 -10.41 -25.10 -21.71
CA ALA A 186 -10.41 -25.36 -23.15
C ALA A 186 -10.30 -26.86 -23.52
N SER A 187 -9.54 -27.64 -22.74
CA SER A 187 -9.32 -29.07 -22.99
C SER A 187 -10.49 -29.97 -22.60
N THR A 188 -11.35 -29.54 -21.66
CA THR A 188 -12.42 -30.39 -21.09
C THR A 188 -13.82 -29.86 -21.36
N GLY A 189 -13.98 -28.57 -21.67
CA GLY A 189 -15.27 -27.90 -21.82
C GLY A 189 -16.07 -27.77 -20.51
N THR A 190 -15.51 -28.18 -19.37
CA THR A 190 -16.15 -28.03 -18.05
C THR A 190 -15.61 -26.78 -17.34
N LYS A 191 -16.45 -26.15 -16.50
CA LYS A 191 -16.03 -25.02 -15.65
C LYS A 191 -14.78 -25.39 -14.85
N ALA A 192 -13.84 -24.45 -14.73
CA ALA A 192 -12.60 -24.65 -13.99
C ALA A 192 -12.83 -24.85 -12.48
N LEU A 193 -13.82 -24.15 -11.93
CA LEU A 193 -14.20 -24.25 -10.52
C LEU A 193 -15.68 -24.66 -10.35
N PRO A 194 -16.00 -25.47 -9.31
CA PRO A 194 -15.07 -26.06 -8.34
C PRO A 194 -14.28 -27.25 -8.92
N LEU A 195 -13.11 -27.50 -8.34
CA LEU A 195 -12.21 -28.60 -8.66
C LEU A 195 -12.92 -29.94 -8.47
N GLN A 196 -12.93 -30.74 -9.54
CA GLN A 196 -13.57 -32.05 -9.55
C GLN A 196 -12.59 -33.10 -8.99
N SER A 197 -12.58 -33.29 -7.66
CA SER A 197 -11.63 -34.19 -6.97
C SER A 197 -11.59 -35.62 -7.54
N GLY A 198 -12.70 -36.13 -8.08
CA GLY A 198 -12.75 -37.43 -8.75
C GLY A 198 -11.95 -37.53 -10.06
N LYS A 199 -11.66 -36.39 -10.71
CA LYS A 199 -10.97 -36.28 -12.01
C LYS A 199 -9.53 -35.76 -11.88
N ILE A 200 -9.12 -35.33 -10.70
CA ILE A 200 -7.81 -34.73 -10.45
C ILE A 200 -6.96 -35.76 -9.70
N ARG A 201 -5.69 -35.87 -10.09
CA ARG A 201 -4.66 -36.69 -9.45
C ARG A 201 -3.43 -35.89 -9.11
N LYS A 202 -3.13 -34.81 -9.83
CA LYS A 202 -1.98 -33.96 -9.57
C LYS A 202 -2.34 -32.48 -9.67
N ILE A 203 -2.02 -31.72 -8.62
CA ILE A 203 -2.18 -30.26 -8.59
C ILE A 203 -0.79 -29.65 -8.41
N ALA A 204 -0.44 -28.72 -9.31
CA ALA A 204 0.73 -27.88 -9.15
C ALA A 204 0.34 -26.60 -8.40
N VAL A 205 1.05 -26.26 -7.33
CA VAL A 205 0.83 -25.06 -6.51
C VAL A 205 2.08 -24.18 -6.61
N LEU A 206 1.91 -22.93 -7.03
CA LEU A 206 3.00 -21.99 -7.25
C LEU A 206 2.65 -20.59 -6.78
N GLY A 207 3.66 -19.73 -6.71
CA GLY A 207 3.51 -18.29 -6.49
C GLY A 207 3.94 -17.85 -5.10
N PRO A 208 4.34 -16.58 -4.95
CA PRO A 208 4.95 -16.08 -3.72
C PRO A 208 4.01 -16.09 -2.52
N GLN A 209 2.69 -16.19 -2.74
CA GLN A 209 1.70 -16.26 -1.67
C GLN A 209 1.24 -17.69 -1.34
N ALA A 210 1.71 -18.72 -2.05
CA ALA A 210 1.24 -20.09 -1.88
C ALA A 210 1.47 -20.61 -0.45
N ASP A 211 2.70 -20.44 0.07
CA ASP A 211 3.10 -20.92 1.39
C ASP A 211 3.35 -19.76 2.38
N ARG A 212 2.54 -18.71 2.28
CA ARG A 212 2.59 -17.55 3.18
C ARG A 212 1.22 -17.21 3.73
N VAL A 213 1.21 -16.61 4.91
CA VAL A 213 0.03 -15.97 5.50
C VAL A 213 0.33 -14.48 5.58
N GLU A 214 -0.45 -13.70 4.84
CA GLU A 214 -0.30 -12.24 4.78
C GLU A 214 -1.54 -11.59 5.39
N LEU A 215 -1.32 -10.86 6.49
CA LEU A 215 -2.37 -10.28 7.32
C LEU A 215 -2.49 -8.76 7.12
N GLY A 216 -1.48 -8.12 6.52
CA GLY A 216 -1.41 -6.66 6.38
C GLY A 216 -0.89 -5.97 7.63
N ASP A 217 -0.92 -4.63 7.62
CA ASP A 217 -0.53 -3.82 8.77
C ASP A 217 -1.47 -4.02 9.95
N TYR A 218 -1.06 -3.55 11.13
CA TYR A 218 -1.86 -3.59 12.37
C TYR A 218 -2.37 -4.98 12.78
N SER A 219 -1.68 -6.04 12.35
CA SER A 219 -2.00 -7.42 12.70
C SER A 219 -1.23 -7.89 13.93
N GLY A 220 -1.94 -8.52 14.87
CA GLY A 220 -1.32 -9.18 16.02
C GLY A 220 -0.67 -10.52 15.63
N PRO A 221 0.25 -11.05 16.48
CA PRO A 221 0.84 -12.36 16.23
C PRO A 221 -0.24 -13.46 16.31
N VAL A 222 -0.17 -14.40 15.37
CA VAL A 222 -1.05 -15.57 15.31
C VAL A 222 -0.24 -16.80 15.73
N GLU A 223 -0.85 -17.72 16.47
CA GLU A 223 -0.23 -19.00 16.80
C GLU A 223 0.04 -19.82 15.53
N ALA A 224 1.16 -20.54 15.49
CA ALA A 224 1.65 -21.16 14.27
C ALA A 224 0.69 -22.21 13.67
N ASP A 225 -0.05 -22.92 14.52
CA ASP A 225 -1.06 -23.91 14.15
C ASP A 225 -2.37 -23.30 13.66
N LEU A 226 -2.62 -22.01 13.94
CA LEU A 226 -3.77 -21.25 13.46
C LEU A 226 -3.45 -20.41 12.22
N SER A 227 -2.18 -20.27 11.86
CA SER A 227 -1.70 -19.54 10.70
C SER A 227 -1.59 -20.47 9.48
N ILE A 228 -2.67 -20.59 8.72
CA ILE A 228 -2.78 -21.59 7.64
C ILE A 228 -2.55 -20.97 6.26
N SER A 229 -1.40 -21.24 5.65
CA SER A 229 -1.09 -20.88 4.26
C SER A 229 -1.99 -21.60 3.25
N HIS A 230 -2.10 -21.10 2.01
CA HIS A 230 -2.91 -21.76 0.97
C HIS A 230 -2.44 -23.18 0.68
N LEU A 231 -1.12 -23.39 0.60
CA LEU A 231 -0.51 -24.69 0.44
C LEU A 231 -0.86 -25.63 1.60
N GLN A 232 -0.75 -25.14 2.84
CA GLN A 232 -1.09 -25.95 4.02
C GLN A 232 -2.59 -26.27 4.07
N GLY A 233 -3.46 -25.32 3.71
CA GLY A 233 -4.90 -25.54 3.62
C GLY A 233 -5.28 -26.62 2.61
N LEU A 234 -4.65 -26.62 1.43
CA LEU A 234 -4.83 -27.67 0.42
C LEU A 234 -4.35 -29.04 0.91
N ARG A 235 -3.17 -29.10 1.55
CA ARG A 235 -2.65 -30.34 2.16
C ARG A 235 -3.62 -30.90 3.20
N ASN A 236 -4.05 -30.06 4.14
CA ASN A 236 -5.01 -30.41 5.19
C ASN A 236 -6.32 -30.94 4.58
N TYR A 237 -6.86 -30.25 3.57
CA TYR A 237 -8.12 -30.65 2.94
C TYR A 237 -8.02 -32.01 2.25
N ILE A 238 -6.94 -32.26 1.49
CA ILE A 238 -6.69 -33.52 0.80
C ILE A 238 -6.56 -34.69 1.79
N GLU A 239 -5.80 -34.49 2.87
CA GLU A 239 -5.61 -35.49 3.91
C GLU A 239 -6.92 -35.80 4.65
N GLN A 240 -7.63 -34.77 5.12
CA GLN A 240 -8.89 -34.91 5.85
C GLN A 240 -9.97 -35.65 5.05
N HIS A 241 -9.99 -35.46 3.72
CA HIS A 241 -10.96 -36.08 2.82
C HIS A 241 -10.45 -37.36 2.14
N ASN A 242 -9.23 -37.82 2.44
CA ASN A 242 -8.59 -38.97 1.83
C ASN A 242 -8.59 -38.91 0.28
N LEU A 243 -8.31 -37.73 -0.29
CA LEU A 243 -8.30 -37.55 -1.74
C LEU A 243 -7.01 -38.12 -2.33
N PRO A 244 -7.07 -38.91 -3.42
CA PRO A 244 -5.88 -39.45 -4.09
C PRO A 244 -5.26 -38.38 -5.01
N ILE A 245 -4.88 -37.23 -4.43
CA ILE A 245 -4.33 -36.08 -5.13
C ILE A 245 -2.91 -35.83 -4.60
N GLU A 246 -1.94 -35.84 -5.50
CA GLU A 246 -0.57 -35.41 -5.25
C GLU A 246 -0.47 -33.88 -5.41
N LEU A 247 0.13 -33.22 -4.42
CA LEU A 247 0.48 -31.81 -4.50
C LEU A 247 1.97 -31.67 -4.83
N PHE A 248 2.26 -31.01 -5.94
CA PHE A 248 3.59 -30.49 -6.23
C PHE A 248 3.60 -28.99 -5.87
N HIS A 249 4.58 -28.56 -5.08
CA HIS A 249 4.82 -27.15 -4.80
C HIS A 249 6.12 -26.71 -5.49
N GLY A 250 6.02 -25.71 -6.36
CA GLY A 250 7.16 -25.06 -6.99
C GLY A 250 7.28 -23.63 -6.50
N GLU A 251 8.50 -23.21 -6.14
CA GLU A 251 8.77 -21.80 -5.93
C GLU A 251 8.75 -21.06 -7.28
N GLY A 252 8.34 -19.80 -7.25
CA GLY A 252 8.28 -18.98 -8.45
C GLY A 252 7.55 -17.68 -8.15
N GLY A 253 7.95 -16.61 -8.85
CA GLY A 253 7.44 -15.28 -8.58
C GLY A 253 7.99 -14.68 -7.27
N ASN A 254 8.00 -13.37 -7.17
CA ASN A 254 8.30 -12.63 -5.95
C ASN A 254 7.46 -11.35 -5.87
N THR A 255 7.36 -10.78 -4.68
CA THR A 255 6.60 -9.55 -4.40
C THR A 255 7.48 -8.31 -4.40
N SER A 256 8.64 -8.33 -5.08
CA SER A 256 9.54 -7.18 -5.06
C SER A 256 8.89 -5.95 -5.68
N ARG A 257 9.19 -4.77 -5.12
CA ARG A 257 8.64 -3.51 -5.63
C ARG A 257 9.10 -3.30 -7.08
N ARG A 258 8.17 -2.89 -7.95
CA ARG A 258 8.49 -2.43 -9.31
C ARG A 258 8.65 -0.90 -9.40
N THR A 259 8.49 -0.23 -8.26
CA THR A 259 8.68 1.20 -8.11
C THR A 259 9.60 1.48 -6.94
N ASP A 260 10.41 2.54 -7.02
CA ASP A 260 11.35 2.94 -5.98
C ASP A 260 12.30 1.81 -5.55
N PHE A 261 12.69 0.93 -6.48
CA PHE A 261 13.64 -0.16 -6.25
C PHE A 261 15.01 0.39 -5.77
N PHE A 262 15.40 1.58 -6.26
CA PHE A 262 16.33 2.48 -5.59
C PHE A 262 16.04 3.93 -6.00
N THR A 263 16.47 4.91 -5.20
CA THR A 263 16.27 6.33 -5.45
C THR A 263 17.58 7.11 -5.28
N LEU A 264 17.83 8.11 -6.13
CA LEU A 264 18.98 9.00 -5.98
C LEU A 264 18.69 10.04 -4.89
N ARG A 265 19.65 10.26 -3.98
CA ARG A 265 19.59 11.29 -2.93
C ARG A 265 20.45 12.50 -3.28
N SER A 266 21.68 12.23 -3.73
CA SER A 266 22.59 13.24 -4.26
C SER A 266 23.58 12.60 -5.21
N PHE A 267 24.24 13.41 -6.02
CA PHE A 267 25.43 13.00 -6.75
C PHE A 267 26.53 14.05 -6.64
N THR A 268 27.78 13.60 -6.66
CA THR A 268 28.96 14.48 -6.65
C THR A 268 29.75 14.28 -7.94
N THR A 269 29.99 15.36 -8.68
CA THR A 269 30.94 15.35 -9.79
C THR A 269 32.36 15.40 -9.25
N CYS A 270 33.24 14.54 -9.78
CA CYS A 270 34.65 14.50 -9.41
C CYS A 270 35.50 14.74 -10.66
N SER A 271 36.26 15.83 -10.65
CA SER A 271 37.17 16.21 -11.72
C SER A 271 38.48 15.44 -11.65
N SER A 272 39.13 15.23 -12.80
CA SER A 272 40.52 14.75 -12.88
C SER A 272 41.52 15.64 -12.14
N ASN A 273 41.15 16.90 -11.89
CA ASN A 273 42.00 17.90 -11.23
C ASN A 273 41.80 17.94 -9.70
N GLY A 274 40.88 17.11 -9.17
CA GLY A 274 40.59 17.02 -7.73
C GLY A 274 39.36 17.80 -7.26
N ASP A 275 38.78 18.66 -8.11
CA ASP A 275 37.57 19.41 -7.78
C ASP A 275 36.35 18.50 -7.60
N ARG A 276 35.52 18.84 -6.61
CA ARG A 276 34.27 18.13 -6.31
C ARG A 276 33.11 19.10 -6.16
N LYS A 277 31.94 18.74 -6.70
CA LYS A 277 30.70 19.51 -6.52
C LYS A 277 29.52 18.57 -6.32
N GLU A 278 28.79 18.76 -5.24
CA GLU A 278 27.60 17.98 -4.89
C GLU A 278 26.33 18.66 -5.43
N TYR A 279 25.36 17.83 -5.81
CA TYR A 279 24.05 18.20 -6.32
C TYR A 279 22.99 17.37 -5.59
N ASN A 280 21.94 18.02 -5.09
CA ASN A 280 20.80 17.34 -4.51
C ASN A 280 19.95 16.72 -5.62
N ALA A 281 19.46 15.49 -5.40
CA ALA A 281 18.69 14.78 -6.40
C ALA A 281 17.28 15.36 -6.64
N ILE A 282 16.76 16.17 -5.72
CA ILE A 282 15.48 16.85 -5.91
C ILE A 282 15.60 18.17 -6.67
N ASP A 283 16.82 18.70 -6.82
CA ASP A 283 17.09 19.96 -7.51
C ASP A 283 17.29 19.71 -9.03
N PHE A 284 16.43 18.87 -9.62
CA PHE A 284 16.48 18.55 -11.05
C PHE A 284 15.90 19.70 -11.89
N ASP A 285 16.42 19.88 -13.11
CA ASP A 285 15.90 20.86 -14.07
C ASP A 285 14.71 20.32 -14.89
N ALA A 286 14.67 19.00 -15.10
CA ALA A 286 13.57 18.30 -15.75
C ALA A 286 13.49 16.85 -15.26
N VAL A 287 12.31 16.22 -15.41
CA VAL A 287 12.06 14.88 -14.87
C VAL A 287 11.05 14.11 -15.70
N ALA A 288 11.14 12.77 -15.66
CA ALA A 288 10.11 11.90 -16.21
C ALA A 288 8.74 12.12 -15.53
N PRO A 289 7.63 12.03 -16.27
CA PRO A 289 6.29 12.15 -15.68
C PRO A 289 6.07 11.14 -14.55
N GLY A 290 5.57 11.61 -13.40
CA GLY A 290 5.21 10.76 -12.26
C GLY A 290 6.29 10.60 -11.19
N ILE A 291 7.52 11.05 -11.41
CA ILE A 291 8.50 11.18 -10.32
C ILE A 291 8.11 12.35 -9.43
N ILE A 292 8.13 12.12 -8.13
CA ILE A 292 7.79 13.08 -7.10
C ILE A 292 9.05 13.46 -6.33
N ALA A 293 9.28 14.77 -6.18
CA ALA A 293 10.17 15.29 -5.14
C ALA A 293 9.35 15.43 -3.84
N ALA A 294 9.77 14.73 -2.80
CA ALA A 294 9.14 14.74 -1.50
C ALA A 294 10.17 15.07 -0.41
N GLU A 295 9.67 15.40 0.77
CA GLU A 295 10.48 15.62 1.96
C GLU A 295 9.94 14.75 3.10
N ARG A 296 10.82 14.02 3.77
CA ARG A 296 10.47 13.18 4.93
C ARG A 296 11.35 13.55 6.11
N PHE A 297 10.75 14.05 7.19
CA PHE A 297 11.46 14.53 8.39
C PHE A 297 12.62 15.50 8.05
N GLY A 298 12.39 16.45 7.14
CA GLY A 298 13.44 17.39 6.73
C GLY A 298 14.38 16.89 5.63
N ASN A 299 14.24 15.64 5.15
CA ASN A 299 15.16 15.04 4.17
C ASN A 299 14.50 14.92 2.80
N PRO A 300 15.07 15.55 1.76
CA PRO A 300 14.63 15.39 0.38
C PRO A 300 14.74 13.96 -0.12
N THR A 301 13.74 13.52 -0.88
CA THR A 301 13.73 12.20 -1.51
C THR A 301 12.93 12.20 -2.80
N LEU A 302 13.43 11.47 -3.80
CA LEU A 302 12.65 11.09 -4.97
C LEU A 302 11.75 9.90 -4.65
N GLN A 303 10.55 9.86 -5.24
CA GLN A 303 9.55 8.79 -5.12
C GLN A 303 8.85 8.55 -6.47
N GLY A 304 8.18 7.40 -6.60
CA GLY A 304 7.41 7.03 -7.80
C GLY A 304 8.25 6.54 -8.98
N ILE A 305 9.55 6.24 -8.77
CA ILE A 305 10.48 5.84 -9.83
C ILE A 305 10.08 4.48 -10.41
N LYS A 306 9.86 4.41 -11.72
CA LYS A 306 9.58 3.20 -12.50
C LYS A 306 10.74 2.84 -13.43
N ASP A 307 10.69 1.68 -14.08
CA ASP A 307 11.68 1.32 -15.10
C ASP A 307 11.69 2.32 -16.25
N GLY A 308 12.88 2.83 -16.59
CA GLY A 308 13.10 3.78 -17.68
C GLY A 308 12.86 5.25 -17.31
N ASP A 309 12.38 5.53 -16.10
CA ASP A 309 12.23 6.90 -15.60
C ASP A 309 13.58 7.61 -15.48
N TRP A 310 13.56 8.94 -15.42
CA TRP A 310 14.78 9.73 -15.43
C TRP A 310 14.66 11.08 -14.72
N THR A 311 15.78 11.58 -14.21
CA THR A 311 15.98 12.96 -13.71
C THR A 311 17.09 13.64 -14.48
N ALA A 312 16.91 14.90 -14.88
CA ALA A 312 17.86 15.67 -15.67
C ALA A 312 18.43 16.87 -14.90
N TYR A 313 19.72 17.13 -15.08
CA TYR A 313 20.45 18.25 -14.49
C TYR A 313 21.25 18.95 -15.59
N HIS A 314 20.96 20.22 -15.79
CA HIS A 314 21.49 21.00 -16.89
C HIS A 314 22.83 21.64 -16.54
N ASN A 315 23.60 21.96 -17.58
CA ASN A 315 24.84 22.73 -17.47
C ASN A 315 25.93 22.09 -16.57
N ILE A 316 26.06 20.76 -16.61
CA ILE A 316 27.16 20.06 -15.93
C ILE A 316 28.38 20.03 -16.85
N ASP A 317 29.51 20.59 -16.40
CA ASP A 317 30.74 20.62 -17.19
C ASP A 317 31.44 19.25 -17.23
N LEU A 318 31.55 18.66 -18.42
CA LEU A 318 32.22 17.39 -18.67
C LEU A 318 33.70 17.52 -19.06
N THR A 319 34.21 18.74 -19.23
CA THR A 319 35.58 19.00 -19.75
C THR A 319 36.67 18.29 -18.96
N HIS A 320 36.50 18.19 -17.64
CA HIS A 320 37.42 17.48 -16.75
C HIS A 320 36.73 16.42 -15.89
N LEU A 321 35.48 16.04 -16.21
CA LEU A 321 34.76 15.05 -15.41
C LEU A 321 35.44 13.67 -15.54
N ASP A 322 35.83 13.11 -14.40
CA ASP A 322 36.52 11.83 -14.32
C ASP A 322 35.62 10.72 -13.75
N SER A 323 34.86 11.05 -12.71
CA SER A 323 33.95 10.13 -12.04
C SER A 323 32.79 10.86 -11.38
N LEU A 324 31.79 10.08 -10.98
CA LEU A 324 30.67 10.51 -10.16
C LEU A 324 30.69 9.72 -8.85
N ILE A 325 30.17 10.30 -7.77
CA ILE A 325 29.83 9.59 -6.55
C ILE A 325 28.31 9.71 -6.39
N LEU A 326 27.60 8.59 -6.42
CA LEU A 326 26.15 8.56 -6.30
C LEU A 326 25.78 8.15 -4.88
N GLN A 327 24.91 8.91 -4.23
CA GLN A 327 24.30 8.53 -2.96
C GLN A 327 22.87 8.04 -3.23
N LEU A 328 22.60 6.76 -3.00
CA LEU A 328 21.32 6.13 -3.29
C LEU A 328 20.62 5.66 -2.02
N SER A 329 19.29 5.64 -2.02
CA SER A 329 18.49 4.81 -1.13
C SER A 329 18.15 3.52 -1.86
N VAL A 330 18.58 2.36 -1.36
CA VAL A 330 18.33 1.08 -2.06
C VAL A 330 17.31 0.25 -1.30
N ALA A 331 16.15 0.03 -1.92
CA ALA A 331 15.09 -0.84 -1.39
C ALA A 331 15.21 -2.27 -1.93
N GLN A 332 15.72 -2.44 -3.15
CA GLN A 332 15.92 -3.72 -3.81
C GLN A 332 17.24 -3.73 -4.59
N SER A 333 17.95 -4.86 -4.49
CA SER A 333 19.15 -5.16 -5.26
C SER A 333 18.86 -5.47 -6.74
N GLY A 334 19.83 -5.18 -7.61
CA GLY A 334 19.91 -5.75 -8.96
C GLY A 334 19.52 -4.83 -10.12
N GLY A 335 18.99 -3.64 -9.85
CA GLY A 335 18.67 -2.63 -10.87
C GLY A 335 19.93 -1.89 -11.36
N THR A 336 19.78 -1.03 -12.38
CA THR A 336 20.91 -0.29 -12.96
C THR A 336 20.60 1.20 -13.05
N ILE A 337 21.56 2.04 -12.68
CA ILE A 337 21.49 3.48 -12.96
C ILE A 337 22.39 3.80 -14.15
N GLU A 338 21.84 4.47 -15.16
CA GLU A 338 22.55 4.91 -16.35
C GLU A 338 22.68 6.43 -16.32
N VAL A 339 23.88 6.95 -16.55
CA VAL A 339 24.12 8.39 -16.75
C VAL A 339 24.30 8.63 -18.23
N ARG A 340 23.42 9.44 -18.79
CA ARG A 340 23.32 9.76 -20.21
C ARG A 340 23.48 11.24 -20.46
N VAL A 341 23.87 11.61 -21.67
CA VAL A 341 24.10 13.01 -22.08
C VAL A 341 23.07 13.47 -23.09
N GLY A 342 22.54 14.68 -22.89
CA GLY A 342 21.69 15.43 -23.82
C GLY A 342 20.22 15.00 -23.83
N ALA A 343 19.93 13.72 -23.67
CA ALA A 343 18.57 13.19 -23.54
C ALA A 343 18.54 11.88 -22.75
N ALA A 344 17.37 11.49 -22.25
CA ALA A 344 17.14 10.18 -21.62
C ALA A 344 17.42 8.98 -22.55
N THR A 345 17.33 9.18 -23.87
CA THR A 345 17.71 8.21 -24.90
C THR A 345 19.11 8.43 -25.48
N GLY A 346 19.84 9.42 -24.95
CA GLY A 346 21.17 9.81 -25.40
C GLY A 346 22.27 8.82 -25.02
N ASN A 347 23.51 9.19 -25.36
CA ASN A 347 24.69 8.36 -25.15
C ASN A 347 24.93 8.11 -23.66
N ILE A 348 25.15 6.84 -23.29
CA ILE A 348 25.53 6.43 -21.94
C ILE A 348 27.00 6.78 -21.71
N ILE A 349 27.28 7.61 -20.72
CA ILE A 349 28.62 7.94 -20.26
C ILE A 349 29.01 7.19 -18.99
N ALA A 350 28.03 6.63 -18.27
CA ALA A 350 28.26 5.74 -17.14
C ALA A 350 27.08 4.79 -16.94
N SER A 351 27.32 3.57 -16.49
CA SER A 351 26.28 2.61 -16.15
C SER A 351 26.75 1.77 -14.99
N GLN A 352 25.93 1.66 -13.95
CA GLN A 352 26.31 0.98 -12.71
C GLN A 352 25.15 0.14 -12.18
N ARG A 353 25.41 -1.14 -11.92
CA ARG A 353 24.49 -2.01 -11.18
C ARG A 353 24.44 -1.58 -9.72
N VAL A 354 23.24 -1.52 -9.17
CA VAL A 354 22.93 -1.09 -7.80
C VAL A 354 22.65 -2.32 -6.96
N GLU A 355 23.36 -2.46 -5.84
CA GLU A 355 23.21 -3.55 -4.89
C GLU A 355 23.00 -3.00 -3.48
N SER A 356 22.17 -3.69 -2.71
CA SER A 356 22.04 -3.48 -1.27
C SER A 356 23.25 -4.06 -0.52
N ALA A 357 23.60 -3.48 0.63
CA ALA A 357 24.60 -4.07 1.51
C ALA A 357 24.02 -5.28 2.27
N GLU A 358 24.78 -6.38 2.41
CA GLU A 358 24.33 -7.63 3.06
C GLU A 358 23.74 -7.40 4.46
N GLY A 359 22.59 -8.05 4.76
CA GLY A 359 22.03 -8.19 6.12
C GLY A 359 21.04 -7.12 6.62
N ALA A 360 20.44 -6.29 5.77
CA ALA A 360 19.63 -5.13 6.19
C ALA A 360 18.09 -5.35 6.19
N ARG A 361 17.37 -4.71 7.13
CA ARG A 361 15.89 -4.68 7.24
C ARG A 361 15.26 -3.35 6.75
N SER A 362 14.11 -3.48 6.05
CA SER A 362 12.87 -2.66 5.86
C SER A 362 12.84 -1.12 5.61
N PHE A 363 13.93 -0.35 5.63
CA PHE A 363 13.89 1.06 5.18
C PHE A 363 15.14 1.38 4.39
N GLY A 364 14.99 1.63 3.07
CA GLY A 364 16.09 1.73 2.11
C GLY A 364 17.35 2.38 2.67
N ARG A 365 18.47 1.65 2.63
CA ARG A 365 19.75 2.12 3.19
C ARG A 365 20.47 3.01 2.19
N GLY A 366 21.18 3.99 2.73
CA GLY A 366 22.14 4.80 2.01
C GLY A 366 23.26 3.93 1.44
N VAL A 367 23.43 3.94 0.12
CA VAL A 367 24.52 3.29 -0.60
C VAL A 367 25.29 4.37 -1.35
N THR A 368 26.62 4.41 -1.16
CA THR A 368 27.52 5.32 -1.89
C THR A 368 28.23 4.55 -2.98
N LEU A 369 27.98 4.92 -4.24
CA LEU A 369 28.51 4.25 -5.42
C LEU A 369 29.45 5.18 -6.20
N PRO A 370 30.77 4.94 -6.18
CA PRO A 370 31.68 5.61 -7.11
C PRO A 370 31.50 5.02 -8.51
N VAL A 371 31.31 5.87 -9.51
CA VAL A 371 31.06 5.47 -10.90
C VAL A 371 32.06 6.17 -11.81
N LYS A 372 32.78 5.40 -12.62
CA LYS A 372 33.70 5.95 -13.61
C LYS A 372 32.92 6.46 -14.83
N VAL A 373 33.30 7.64 -15.32
CA VAL A 373 32.68 8.24 -16.51
C VAL A 373 33.55 8.00 -17.74
N ASN A 374 32.95 7.46 -18.80
CA ASN A 374 33.50 7.48 -20.14
C ASN A 374 32.85 8.61 -20.94
N ARG A 375 33.57 9.71 -21.11
CA ARG A 375 33.05 10.92 -21.74
C ARG A 375 32.79 10.80 -23.24
N LEU A 376 33.27 9.74 -23.90
CA LEU A 376 33.10 9.53 -25.34
C LEU A 376 33.55 10.74 -26.21
N GLY A 377 34.54 11.51 -25.74
CA GLY A 377 35.01 12.72 -26.40
C GLY A 377 34.13 13.97 -26.21
N ILE A 378 33.08 13.89 -25.41
CA ILE A 378 32.18 15.00 -25.08
C ILE A 378 32.84 15.90 -24.01
N ALA A 379 32.78 17.21 -24.20
CA ALA A 379 33.32 18.23 -23.31
C ALA A 379 32.39 19.44 -23.20
N GLY A 380 32.70 20.37 -22.30
CA GLY A 380 31.89 21.54 -22.00
C GLY A 380 30.65 21.22 -21.16
N ALA A 381 29.81 22.25 -20.99
CA ALA A 381 28.53 22.14 -20.30
C ALA A 381 27.58 21.22 -21.08
N GLN A 382 27.03 20.22 -20.40
CA GLN A 382 26.09 19.26 -20.95
C GLN A 382 24.94 19.01 -19.96
N ASP A 383 23.84 18.51 -20.50
CA ASP A 383 22.72 18.05 -19.68
C ASP A 383 22.93 16.57 -19.35
N LEU A 384 22.93 16.24 -18.07
CA LEU A 384 23.05 14.87 -17.58
C LEU A 384 21.68 14.32 -17.22
N TYR A 385 21.39 13.12 -17.73
CA TYR A 385 20.19 12.35 -17.44
C TYR A 385 20.57 11.12 -16.63
N PHE A 386 19.99 10.96 -15.45
CA PHE A 386 20.07 9.73 -14.66
C PHE A 386 18.84 8.90 -14.96
N VAL A 387 19.01 7.76 -15.63
CA VAL A 387 17.93 6.83 -16.00
C VAL A 387 17.95 5.62 -15.08
N TYR A 388 16.79 5.31 -14.49
CA TYR A 388 16.59 4.25 -13.52
C TYR A 388 16.11 2.98 -14.22
N ARG A 389 16.77 1.84 -14.01
CA ARG A 389 16.38 0.55 -14.60
C ARG A 389 16.04 -0.48 -13.54
N GLU A 390 14.90 -1.15 -13.72
CA GLU A 390 14.45 -2.18 -12.79
C GLU A 390 15.41 -3.39 -12.78
N PRO A 391 15.47 -4.14 -11.68
CA PRO A 391 16.18 -5.42 -11.64
C PRO A 391 15.65 -6.39 -12.68
N GLN A 392 16.54 -7.21 -13.26
CA GLN A 392 16.12 -8.25 -14.20
C GLN A 392 15.11 -9.22 -13.56
N THR A 393 14.07 -9.52 -14.31
CA THR A 393 13.01 -10.45 -13.92
C THR A 393 13.54 -11.89 -13.91
N GLU A 394 13.38 -12.59 -12.80
CA GLU A 394 13.72 -14.02 -12.71
C GLU A 394 12.71 -14.85 -13.52
N THR A 395 13.20 -15.81 -14.30
CA THR A 395 12.38 -16.75 -15.05
C THR A 395 12.06 -17.98 -14.21
N VAL A 396 10.89 -18.59 -14.42
CA VAL A 396 10.57 -19.91 -13.84
C VAL A 396 11.50 -20.95 -14.45
N ASP A 397 12.11 -21.79 -13.61
CA ASP A 397 13.03 -22.81 -14.09
C ASP A 397 12.29 -23.90 -14.92
N ARG A 398 13.05 -24.55 -15.80
CA ARG A 398 12.48 -25.50 -16.76
C ARG A 398 11.91 -26.75 -16.09
N GLU A 399 12.50 -27.20 -15.00
CA GLU A 399 12.07 -28.42 -14.27
C GLU A 399 10.69 -28.18 -13.64
N THR A 400 10.49 -27.01 -13.04
CA THR A 400 9.19 -26.56 -12.53
C THR A 400 8.14 -26.53 -13.63
N LEU A 401 8.45 -25.97 -14.81
CA LEU A 401 7.49 -25.92 -15.94
C LEU A 401 7.15 -27.32 -16.48
N GLU A 402 8.11 -28.24 -16.53
CA GLU A 402 7.86 -29.65 -16.90
C GLU A 402 6.91 -30.33 -15.88
N MET A 403 7.10 -30.08 -14.59
CA MET A 403 6.20 -30.59 -13.54
C MET A 403 4.80 -29.98 -13.62
N VAL A 404 4.69 -28.67 -13.88
CA VAL A 404 3.41 -27.98 -14.09
C VAL A 404 2.66 -28.53 -15.31
N ALA A 405 3.36 -28.79 -16.41
CA ALA A 405 2.77 -29.39 -17.62
C ALA A 405 2.19 -30.79 -17.35
N SER A 406 2.75 -31.53 -16.37
CA SER A 406 2.27 -32.85 -15.97
C SER A 406 1.06 -32.84 -15.02
N ALA A 407 0.68 -31.68 -14.47
CA ALA A 407 -0.41 -31.57 -13.51
C ALA A 407 -1.77 -31.42 -14.20
N ASP A 408 -2.84 -31.91 -13.57
CA ASP A 408 -4.21 -31.75 -14.08
C ASP A 408 -4.72 -30.31 -13.91
N VAL A 409 -4.19 -29.61 -12.90
CA VAL A 409 -4.54 -28.22 -12.54
C VAL A 409 -3.28 -27.51 -12.05
N ALA A 410 -3.09 -26.26 -12.46
CA ALA A 410 -2.12 -25.36 -11.86
C ALA A 410 -2.84 -24.27 -11.04
N LEU A 411 -2.48 -24.12 -9.77
CA LEU A 411 -2.94 -23.07 -8.88
C LEU A 411 -1.81 -22.08 -8.64
N ILE A 412 -2.02 -20.81 -9.02
CA ILE A 412 -1.03 -19.75 -8.84
C ILE A 412 -1.53 -18.75 -7.79
N PHE A 413 -0.80 -18.63 -6.70
CA PHE A 413 -1.08 -17.71 -5.59
C PHE A 413 -0.17 -16.48 -5.69
N VAL A 414 -0.75 -15.38 -6.15
CA VAL A 414 -0.06 -14.10 -6.36
C VAL A 414 -0.65 -13.02 -5.46
N GLY A 415 0.06 -11.92 -5.26
CA GLY A 415 -0.44 -10.87 -4.40
C GLY A 415 0.50 -9.70 -4.16
N THR A 416 0.13 -8.91 -3.16
CA THR A 416 0.92 -7.84 -2.56
C THR A 416 1.29 -8.22 -1.14
N ASP A 417 2.31 -7.59 -0.57
CA ASP A 417 2.71 -7.68 0.84
C ASP A 417 3.02 -6.29 1.41
N GLN A 418 3.43 -6.22 2.68
CA GLN A 418 3.86 -4.97 3.31
C GLN A 418 5.09 -4.32 2.66
N ASN A 419 5.86 -5.06 1.85
CA ASN A 419 6.91 -4.44 1.04
C ASN A 419 6.28 -3.66 -0.11
N THR A 420 5.17 -4.09 -0.68
CA THR A 420 4.58 -3.42 -1.86
C THR A 420 3.66 -2.26 -1.51
N GLY A 421 2.98 -2.32 -0.36
CA GLY A 421 2.16 -1.22 0.13
C GLY A 421 1.82 -1.43 1.60
N ARG A 422 1.84 -0.33 2.35
CA ARG A 422 1.60 -0.27 3.79
C ARG A 422 1.29 1.17 4.20
N GLU A 423 0.92 1.39 5.45
CA GLU A 423 0.96 2.72 6.05
C GLU A 423 2.30 3.41 5.73
N GLU A 424 2.27 4.71 5.42
CA GLU A 424 3.45 5.48 4.95
C GLU A 424 3.97 5.11 3.55
N SER A 425 3.40 4.13 2.84
CA SER A 425 3.86 3.74 1.49
C SER A 425 2.72 3.40 0.52
N ASP A 426 2.46 4.28 -0.45
CA ASP A 426 1.45 4.03 -1.48
C ASP A 426 2.04 3.18 -2.61
N ARG A 427 1.15 2.54 -3.37
CA ARG A 427 1.50 1.89 -4.63
C ARG A 427 1.39 2.92 -5.77
N TYR A 428 2.50 3.16 -6.47
CA TYR A 428 2.54 4.03 -7.66
C TYR A 428 2.22 3.28 -8.97
N SER A 429 1.82 2.02 -8.86
CA SER A 429 1.39 1.16 -9.96
C SER A 429 0.28 0.23 -9.47
N LEU A 430 -0.62 -0.13 -10.38
CA LEU A 430 -1.62 -1.18 -10.16
C LEU A 430 -1.18 -2.53 -10.73
N THR A 431 0.01 -2.65 -11.33
CA THR A 431 0.53 -3.95 -11.79
C THR A 431 0.82 -4.90 -10.61
N LEU A 432 0.74 -6.21 -10.86
CA LEU A 432 1.23 -7.19 -9.88
C LEU A 432 2.75 -6.98 -9.66
N PRO A 433 3.22 -6.98 -8.40
CA PRO A 433 4.61 -6.72 -8.09
C PRO A 433 5.53 -7.87 -8.52
N GLY A 434 6.83 -7.56 -8.61
CA GLY A 434 7.87 -8.48 -9.03
C GLY A 434 7.60 -9.14 -10.39
N ASN A 435 8.03 -10.39 -10.51
CA ASN A 435 7.90 -11.22 -11.71
C ASN A 435 6.63 -12.07 -11.74
N GLN A 436 5.59 -11.70 -10.98
CA GLN A 436 4.39 -12.54 -10.84
C GLN A 436 3.61 -12.70 -12.16
N MET A 437 3.55 -11.67 -13.00
CA MET A 437 2.95 -11.81 -14.34
C MET A 437 3.75 -12.76 -15.25
N GLU A 438 5.08 -12.79 -15.12
CA GLU A 438 5.92 -13.71 -15.89
C GLU A 438 5.71 -15.16 -15.46
N LEU A 439 5.58 -15.40 -14.15
CA LEU A 439 5.16 -16.69 -13.60
C LEU A 439 3.81 -17.13 -14.18
N ILE A 440 2.81 -16.23 -14.15
CA ILE A 440 1.46 -16.52 -14.67
C ILE A 440 1.51 -16.91 -16.15
N ARG A 441 2.20 -16.12 -16.98
CA ARG A 441 2.36 -16.41 -18.42
C ARG A 441 3.04 -17.75 -18.67
N SER A 442 4.16 -17.98 -17.99
CA SER A 442 4.96 -19.20 -18.16
C SER A 442 4.19 -20.46 -17.78
N VAL A 443 3.43 -20.42 -16.67
CA VAL A 443 2.59 -21.52 -16.22
C VAL A 443 1.39 -21.73 -17.16
N ALA A 444 0.68 -20.67 -17.52
CA ALA A 444 -0.48 -20.78 -18.39
C ALA A 444 -0.13 -21.32 -19.79
N ALA A 445 1.08 -21.02 -20.29
CA ALA A 445 1.57 -21.52 -21.56
C ALA A 445 1.72 -23.05 -21.59
N VAL A 446 2.06 -23.67 -20.44
CA VAL A 446 2.28 -25.13 -20.34
C VAL A 446 1.12 -25.88 -19.70
N ASN A 447 0.21 -25.20 -19.00
CA ASN A 447 -0.99 -25.81 -18.40
C ASN A 447 -2.26 -24.98 -18.68
N PRO A 448 -3.17 -25.44 -19.58
CA PRO A 448 -4.39 -24.71 -19.95
C PRO A 448 -5.48 -24.73 -18.87
N ASN A 449 -5.26 -25.42 -17.75
CA ASN A 449 -6.14 -25.43 -16.59
C ASN A 449 -5.48 -24.68 -15.43
N THR A 450 -5.11 -23.43 -15.70
CA THR A 450 -4.49 -22.54 -14.72
C THR A 450 -5.55 -21.69 -14.00
N ILE A 451 -5.54 -21.71 -12.67
CA ILE A 451 -6.40 -20.88 -11.82
C ILE A 451 -5.50 -19.94 -11.03
N VAL A 452 -5.79 -18.65 -11.10
CA VAL A 452 -5.05 -17.62 -10.37
C VAL A 452 -5.85 -17.16 -9.15
N VAL A 453 -5.22 -17.15 -7.98
CA VAL A 453 -5.76 -16.62 -6.74
C VAL A 453 -4.93 -15.40 -6.35
N MET A 454 -5.58 -14.23 -6.29
CA MET A 454 -4.96 -12.94 -6.00
C MET A 454 -5.27 -12.50 -4.57
N GLN A 455 -4.21 -12.48 -3.75
CA GLN A 455 -4.21 -11.92 -2.40
C GLN A 455 -3.55 -10.53 -2.43
N THR A 456 -4.31 -9.53 -2.90
CA THR A 456 -3.81 -8.17 -3.10
C THR A 456 -4.48 -7.17 -2.16
N MET A 457 -3.75 -6.12 -1.79
CA MET A 457 -4.25 -4.96 -1.08
C MET A 457 -5.01 -4.08 -2.08
N GLY A 458 -6.31 -4.33 -2.21
CA GLY A 458 -7.14 -3.66 -3.21
C GLY A 458 -6.88 -4.16 -4.62
N MET A 459 -7.28 -3.36 -5.61
CA MET A 459 -7.25 -3.73 -7.02
C MET A 459 -5.83 -3.78 -7.61
N VAL A 460 -5.69 -4.58 -8.66
CA VAL A 460 -4.54 -4.63 -9.57
C VAL A 460 -5.03 -4.69 -11.01
N GLU A 461 -4.15 -4.41 -11.97
CA GLU A 461 -4.43 -4.57 -13.40
C GLU A 461 -4.49 -6.05 -13.73
N VAL A 462 -5.61 -6.47 -14.33
CA VAL A 462 -5.94 -7.89 -14.55
C VAL A 462 -6.35 -8.21 -15.97
N GLU A 463 -6.33 -7.24 -16.88
CA GLU A 463 -6.85 -7.44 -18.25
C GLU A 463 -6.16 -8.60 -18.97
N GLU A 464 -4.83 -8.74 -18.80
CA GLU A 464 -4.11 -9.88 -19.37
C GLU A 464 -4.59 -11.22 -18.81
N ILE A 465 -4.76 -11.34 -17.48
CA ILE A 465 -5.21 -12.58 -16.82
C ILE A 465 -6.67 -12.88 -17.20
N LYS A 466 -7.52 -11.85 -17.17
CA LYS A 466 -8.94 -11.92 -17.46
C LYS A 466 -9.18 -12.40 -18.89
N GLN A 467 -8.43 -11.89 -19.86
CA GLN A 467 -8.59 -12.23 -21.28
C GLN A 467 -7.86 -13.52 -21.68
N HIS A 468 -6.96 -14.04 -20.83
CA HIS A 468 -6.17 -15.21 -21.18
C HIS A 468 -7.01 -16.50 -21.29
N PRO A 469 -7.02 -17.20 -22.44
CA PRO A 469 -7.90 -18.36 -22.66
C PRO A 469 -7.46 -19.62 -21.88
N GLN A 470 -6.18 -19.67 -21.48
CA GLN A 470 -5.63 -20.77 -20.66
C GLN A 470 -5.72 -20.50 -19.15
N ILE A 471 -6.32 -19.37 -18.74
CA ILE A 471 -6.57 -19.04 -17.34
C ILE A 471 -8.08 -18.98 -17.13
N PRO A 472 -8.77 -20.11 -17.02
CA PRO A 472 -10.22 -20.14 -16.90
C PRO A 472 -10.72 -19.71 -15.50
N GLY A 473 -9.88 -19.66 -14.47
CA GLY A 473 -10.28 -19.28 -13.10
C GLY A 473 -9.49 -18.09 -12.54
N LEU A 474 -10.20 -17.14 -11.91
CA LEU A 474 -9.61 -16.01 -11.19
C LEU A 474 -10.39 -15.72 -9.91
N ILE A 475 -9.72 -15.73 -8.76
CA ILE A 475 -10.29 -15.41 -7.45
C ILE A 475 -9.51 -14.24 -6.83
N TYR A 476 -10.21 -13.30 -6.19
CA TYR A 476 -9.62 -12.24 -5.37
C TYR A 476 -10.04 -12.42 -3.90
N THR A 477 -9.11 -12.25 -2.95
CA THR A 477 -9.40 -12.51 -1.52
C THR A 477 -9.16 -11.31 -0.58
N GLY A 478 -8.46 -10.27 -1.02
CA GLY A 478 -7.80 -9.36 -0.06
C GLY A 478 -6.87 -10.14 0.89
N TYR A 479 -6.47 -9.52 2.01
CA TYR A 479 -5.80 -10.23 3.12
C TYR A 479 -6.85 -10.96 3.96
N ASN A 480 -6.85 -12.29 3.86
CA ASN A 480 -7.99 -13.12 4.24
C ASN A 480 -7.82 -13.80 5.62
N GLY A 481 -7.04 -13.16 6.50
CA GLY A 481 -6.85 -13.57 7.89
C GLY A 481 -6.12 -14.92 8.07
N GLN A 482 -6.02 -15.34 9.33
CA GLN A 482 -5.26 -16.54 9.73
C GLN A 482 -5.76 -17.85 9.10
N ALA A 483 -7.06 -17.93 8.79
CA ALA A 483 -7.71 -19.11 8.23
C ALA A 483 -7.73 -19.14 6.69
N GLN A 484 -6.98 -18.25 6.02
CA GLN A 484 -7.03 -18.05 4.57
C GLN A 484 -6.91 -19.34 3.75
N GLY A 485 -5.99 -20.24 4.12
CA GLY A 485 -5.73 -21.46 3.36
C GLY A 485 -6.82 -22.49 3.52
N SER A 486 -7.31 -22.68 4.75
CA SER A 486 -8.45 -23.54 5.04
C SER A 486 -9.69 -23.09 4.28
N ALA A 487 -9.98 -21.78 4.27
CA ALA A 487 -11.10 -21.21 3.53
C ALA A 487 -10.94 -21.41 2.01
N MET A 488 -9.74 -21.15 1.47
CA MET A 488 -9.49 -21.30 0.04
C MET A 488 -9.63 -22.75 -0.43
N ALA A 489 -9.15 -23.73 0.33
CA ALA A 489 -9.33 -25.14 -0.02
C ALA A 489 -10.81 -25.53 -0.09
N LYS A 490 -11.62 -25.10 0.88
CA LYS A 490 -13.08 -25.31 0.87
C LYS A 490 -13.76 -24.69 -0.37
N ILE A 491 -13.33 -23.50 -0.78
CA ILE A 491 -13.83 -22.82 -1.98
C ILE A 491 -13.41 -23.57 -3.25
N LEU A 492 -12.13 -23.91 -3.38
CA LEU A 492 -11.58 -24.58 -4.56
C LEU A 492 -12.27 -25.93 -4.81
N PHE A 493 -12.54 -26.70 -3.75
CA PHE A 493 -13.24 -27.99 -3.87
C PHE A 493 -14.77 -27.90 -3.79
N GLY A 494 -15.34 -26.69 -3.69
CA GLY A 494 -16.78 -26.45 -3.76
C GLY A 494 -17.56 -26.85 -2.50
N GLU A 495 -16.90 -27.00 -1.35
CA GLU A 495 -17.59 -27.10 -0.05
C GLU A 495 -18.27 -25.75 0.29
N VAL A 496 -17.65 -24.64 -0.12
CA VAL A 496 -18.22 -23.30 -0.03
C VAL A 496 -18.30 -22.66 -1.41
N ASN A 497 -19.44 -22.02 -1.70
CA ASN A 497 -19.61 -21.19 -2.89
C ASN A 497 -19.13 -19.77 -2.58
N PRO A 498 -18.14 -19.22 -3.28
CA PRO A 498 -17.64 -17.87 -3.02
C PRO A 498 -18.75 -16.83 -3.21
N SER A 499 -18.99 -16.02 -2.18
CA SER A 499 -20.10 -15.06 -2.13
C SER A 499 -19.66 -13.60 -2.09
N GLY A 500 -18.36 -13.34 -2.00
CA GLY A 500 -17.81 -11.98 -1.92
C GLY A 500 -18.14 -11.17 -3.17
N LYS A 501 -18.34 -9.87 -2.96
CA LYS A 501 -18.53 -8.86 -4.00
C LYS A 501 -17.41 -7.85 -3.96
N SER A 502 -17.06 -7.27 -5.10
CA SER A 502 -15.97 -6.29 -5.11
C SER A 502 -16.42 -5.02 -4.39
N SER A 503 -15.71 -4.64 -3.33
CA SER A 503 -15.96 -3.39 -2.61
C SER A 503 -15.36 -2.16 -3.31
N VAL A 504 -14.63 -2.36 -4.41
CA VAL A 504 -13.99 -1.31 -5.21
C VAL A 504 -14.16 -1.56 -6.70
N THR A 505 -14.12 -0.49 -7.49
CA THR A 505 -14.04 -0.58 -8.96
C THR A 505 -12.64 -1.05 -9.38
N TRP A 506 -12.55 -2.02 -10.29
CA TRP A 506 -11.29 -2.49 -10.84
C TRP A 506 -10.97 -1.78 -12.15
N TYR A 507 -10.16 -0.73 -12.09
CA TYR A 507 -9.74 0.02 -13.26
C TYR A 507 -8.86 -0.81 -14.20
N LYS A 508 -8.80 -0.45 -15.49
CA LYS A 508 -7.96 -1.15 -16.48
C LYS A 508 -6.49 -0.75 -16.40
N SER A 509 -6.22 0.52 -16.10
CA SER A 509 -4.88 1.08 -15.98
C SER A 509 -4.81 2.08 -14.83
N VAL A 510 -3.66 2.17 -14.17
CA VAL A 510 -3.37 3.27 -13.24
C VAL A 510 -3.41 4.64 -13.93
N GLU A 511 -3.16 4.69 -15.24
CA GLU A 511 -3.18 5.92 -16.05
C GLU A 511 -4.60 6.48 -16.25
N ASP A 512 -5.63 5.68 -15.96
CA ASP A 512 -7.01 6.15 -15.99
C ASP A 512 -7.41 6.87 -14.69
N LEU A 513 -6.54 6.89 -13.67
CA LEU A 513 -6.84 7.50 -12.39
C LEU A 513 -6.26 8.91 -12.29
N PRO A 514 -6.96 9.85 -11.65
CA PRO A 514 -6.38 11.15 -11.28
C PRO A 514 -5.16 11.00 -10.36
N ASP A 515 -4.37 12.07 -10.29
CA ASP A 515 -3.22 12.16 -9.39
C ASP A 515 -3.62 12.00 -7.91
N PHE A 516 -2.67 11.58 -7.07
CA PHE A 516 -2.90 11.29 -5.64
C PHE A 516 -3.57 12.43 -4.85
N GLY A 517 -3.25 13.69 -5.18
CA GLY A 517 -3.81 14.86 -4.51
C GLY A 517 -5.21 15.26 -4.98
N ASP A 518 -5.75 14.62 -6.01
CA ASP A 518 -7.05 14.97 -6.58
C ASP A 518 -8.18 14.17 -5.91
N TYR A 519 -8.94 14.85 -5.05
CA TYR A 519 -10.07 14.30 -4.32
C TYR A 519 -11.43 14.65 -4.96
N ALA A 520 -11.44 15.25 -6.15
CA ALA A 520 -12.69 15.42 -6.89
C ALA A 520 -13.20 14.06 -7.37
N LEU A 521 -14.48 13.80 -7.15
CA LEU A 521 -15.10 12.54 -7.57
C LEU A 521 -15.59 12.61 -9.01
N ARG A 522 -15.94 13.81 -9.50
CA ARG A 522 -16.48 14.02 -10.84
C ARG A 522 -15.36 14.34 -11.84
N GLY A 523 -15.50 13.79 -13.04
CA GLY A 523 -14.68 14.20 -14.18
C GLY A 523 -15.06 15.60 -14.68
N ASP A 524 -14.15 16.25 -15.39
CA ASP A 524 -14.33 17.59 -15.96
C ASP A 524 -14.12 17.64 -17.48
N GLY A 525 -14.09 16.47 -18.13
CA GLY A 525 -13.82 16.32 -19.56
C GLY A 525 -12.33 16.27 -19.91
N VAL A 526 -11.44 16.57 -18.96
CA VAL A 526 -9.98 16.35 -19.07
C VAL A 526 -9.56 15.18 -18.20
N LYS A 527 -9.99 15.16 -16.94
CA LYS A 527 -9.78 14.02 -16.02
C LYS A 527 -11.00 13.12 -15.95
N ASN A 528 -10.76 11.83 -15.72
CA ASN A 528 -11.81 10.87 -15.44
C ASN A 528 -12.39 11.11 -14.05
N GLY A 529 -13.68 10.82 -13.86
CA GLY A 529 -14.24 10.75 -12.51
C GLY A 529 -13.67 9.58 -11.71
N ARG A 530 -14.06 9.44 -10.45
CA ARG A 530 -13.64 8.35 -9.57
C ARG A 530 -14.85 7.56 -9.10
N THR A 531 -14.60 6.33 -8.64
CA THR A 531 -15.62 5.39 -8.13
C THR A 531 -16.61 4.94 -9.20
N TYR A 532 -17.44 3.95 -8.87
CA TYR A 532 -18.50 3.48 -9.76
C TYR A 532 -19.61 4.52 -10.04
N TRP A 533 -19.64 5.64 -9.31
CA TRP A 533 -20.63 6.71 -9.53
C TRP A 533 -20.29 7.61 -10.71
N TYR A 534 -18.99 7.84 -10.94
CA TYR A 534 -18.55 8.92 -11.83
C TYR A 534 -17.43 8.52 -12.80
N PHE A 535 -16.82 7.33 -12.64
CA PHE A 535 -15.91 6.80 -13.64
C PHE A 535 -16.72 6.31 -14.85
N ASP A 536 -16.44 6.85 -16.03
CA ASP A 536 -17.24 6.67 -17.26
C ASP A 536 -16.54 5.83 -18.35
N LYS A 537 -15.32 5.35 -18.09
CA LYS A 537 -14.63 4.40 -18.96
C LYS A 537 -14.96 2.96 -18.60
N GLU A 538 -14.64 2.05 -19.52
CA GLU A 538 -14.70 0.62 -19.25
C GLU A 538 -13.75 0.21 -18.12
N VAL A 539 -14.23 -0.68 -17.26
CA VAL A 539 -13.48 -1.23 -16.12
C VAL A 539 -13.23 -2.71 -16.31
N SER A 540 -12.21 -3.23 -15.61
CA SER A 540 -11.90 -4.66 -15.59
C SER A 540 -13.02 -5.45 -14.88
N TYR A 541 -13.48 -4.95 -13.73
CA TYR A 541 -14.63 -5.45 -12.98
C TYR A 541 -15.34 -4.28 -12.30
N GLU A 542 -16.67 -4.31 -12.31
CA GLU A 542 -17.50 -3.29 -11.66
C GLU A 542 -17.47 -3.43 -10.13
N PHE A 543 -17.91 -2.39 -9.43
CA PHE A 543 -18.26 -2.48 -8.01
C PHE A 543 -19.50 -3.37 -7.84
N GLY A 544 -19.52 -4.22 -6.81
CA GLY A 544 -20.60 -5.19 -6.55
C GLY A 544 -20.29 -6.61 -7.04
#